data_AF-A0A367KTF9-F1
#
_entry.id   AF-A0A367KTF9-F1
#
_cell.length_a   1.000
_cell.length_b   1.000
_cell.length_c   1.000
_cell.angle_alpha   90.00
_cell.angle_beta   90.00
_cell.angle_gamma   90.00
#
_symmetry.space_group_name_H-M   'P 1'
#
loop_
_entity.id
_entity.type
_entity.pdbx_description
1 polymer ?
#
loop_
_entity_poly.entity_id
_entity_poly.type
_entity_poly.pdbx_seq_one_letter_code
_entity_poly.pdbx_strand_id
1 'polypeptide(L)'
;MKFANIISITSLFFFSVISAQEQQCEGVEILYPKTDSIIERSQDGSSTYLLLGNTGSTESSLLKVSLVHAEDQGDIEEEVWTGSDKLLRVSAVQHDLTKIDSKSLPNTFWFRVLVNQHDVQCQLNSGKFKINA
;
A
#
# COMPACT_ATOMS: atom_id res chain seq x y z
N MET A 1 61.31 -8.84 31.77
CA MET A 1 60.33 -9.95 31.84
C MET A 1 59.23 -9.49 32.79
N LYS A 2 57.95 -9.38 32.48
CA LYS A 2 57.07 -10.00 31.47
C LYS A 2 56.03 -8.98 30.99
N PHE A 3 55.58 -9.15 29.75
CA PHE A 3 54.41 -8.55 29.13
C PHE A 3 53.10 -9.08 29.72
N ALA A 4 52.03 -8.29 29.53
CA ALA A 4 50.62 -8.68 29.24
C ALA A 4 49.65 -7.81 30.06
N ASN A 5 48.49 -7.38 29.59
CA ASN A 5 47.89 -7.29 28.26
C ASN A 5 46.67 -6.38 28.42
N ILE A 6 46.38 -5.62 27.38
CA ILE A 6 45.15 -4.84 27.15
C ILE A 6 43.95 -5.79 27.15
N ILE A 7 42.76 -5.36 27.60
CA ILE A 7 41.48 -5.51 26.88
C ILE A 7 40.47 -4.51 27.46
N SER A 8 40.19 -3.49 26.64
CA SER A 8 39.05 -2.59 26.72
C SER A 8 37.79 -3.37 26.38
N ILE A 9 36.78 -3.36 27.25
CA ILE A 9 35.45 -3.89 26.96
C ILE A 9 34.54 -2.69 26.67
N THR A 10 34.63 -2.16 25.46
CA THR A 10 33.59 -1.29 24.91
C THR A 10 32.37 -2.14 24.62
N SER A 11 31.35 -2.01 25.46
CA SER A 11 30.05 -2.64 25.31
C SER A 11 29.37 -2.11 24.04
N LEU A 12 29.45 -2.86 22.94
CA LEU A 12 28.71 -2.63 21.72
C LEU A 12 27.24 -3.03 21.96
N PHE A 13 26.38 -2.04 22.17
CA PHE A 13 24.94 -2.22 22.05
C PHE A 13 24.64 -2.52 20.57
N PHE A 14 24.38 -3.79 20.27
CA PHE A 14 23.76 -4.19 19.02
C PHE A 14 22.32 -3.65 19.05
N PHE A 15 22.08 -2.53 18.38
CA PHE A 15 20.73 -2.19 17.94
C PHE A 15 20.35 -3.24 16.89
N SER A 16 19.60 -4.25 17.31
CA SER A 16 18.86 -5.10 16.39
C SER A 16 17.95 -4.18 15.59
N VAL A 17 18.29 -3.95 14.32
CA VAL A 17 17.42 -3.30 13.37
C VAL A 17 16.24 -4.25 13.22
N ILE A 18 15.16 -4.02 13.98
CA ILE A 18 13.89 -4.69 13.77
C ILE A 18 13.41 -4.13 12.43
N SER A 19 13.75 -4.82 11.35
CA SER A 19 13.11 -4.60 10.05
C SER A 19 11.62 -4.81 10.29
N ALA A 20 10.83 -3.74 10.17
CA ALA A 20 9.37 -3.82 10.11
C ALA A 20 9.04 -4.75 8.94
N GLN A 21 8.80 -6.02 9.25
CA GLN A 21 8.32 -6.98 8.27
C GLN A 21 6.91 -6.51 7.95
N GLU A 22 6.71 -5.92 6.77
CA GLU A 22 5.37 -5.60 6.28
C GLU A 22 4.53 -6.86 6.42
N GLN A 23 3.62 -6.86 7.39
CA GLN A 23 2.78 -8.01 7.68
C GLN A 23 1.86 -8.16 6.47
N GLN A 24 2.14 -9.15 5.62
CA GLN A 24 1.35 -9.43 4.44
C GLN A 24 -0.05 -9.87 4.90
N CYS A 25 -1.08 -9.26 4.33
CA CYS A 25 -2.47 -9.63 4.63
C CYS A 25 -2.75 -11.04 4.11
N GLU A 26 -3.03 -11.98 5.03
CA GLU A 26 -3.25 -13.38 4.66
C GLU A 26 -4.56 -13.53 3.88
N GLY A 27 -4.48 -14.13 2.68
CA GLY A 27 -5.65 -14.41 1.84
C GLY A 27 -6.29 -13.19 1.18
N VAL A 28 -5.77 -11.98 1.40
CA VAL A 28 -6.26 -10.75 0.76
C VAL A 28 -5.31 -10.34 -0.37
N GLU A 29 -5.85 -10.13 -1.56
CA GLU A 29 -5.08 -9.75 -2.75
C GLU A 29 -5.73 -8.59 -3.50
N ILE A 30 -4.93 -7.80 -4.21
CA ILE A 30 -5.44 -6.79 -5.15
C ILE A 30 -5.57 -7.44 -6.53
N LEU A 31 -6.82 -7.59 -6.97
CA LEU A 31 -7.17 -8.20 -8.24
C LEU A 31 -7.06 -7.22 -9.41
N TYR A 32 -7.37 -5.94 -9.17
CA TYR A 32 -7.30 -4.87 -10.16
C TYR A 32 -7.04 -3.54 -9.43
N PRO A 33 -6.25 -2.61 -10.00
CA PRO A 33 -5.57 -2.68 -11.29
C PRO A 33 -4.39 -3.67 -11.33
N LYS A 34 -4.12 -4.20 -12.52
CA LYS A 34 -2.94 -5.04 -12.77
C LYS A 34 -1.72 -4.15 -12.95
N THR A 35 -0.54 -4.69 -12.64
CA THR A 35 0.74 -4.02 -12.94
C THR A 35 0.80 -3.62 -14.41
N ASP A 36 1.29 -2.42 -14.67
CA ASP A 36 1.46 -1.79 -15.99
C ASP A 36 0.15 -1.58 -16.78
N SER A 37 -1.02 -1.75 -16.15
CA SER A 37 -2.29 -1.35 -16.77
C SER A 37 -2.33 0.16 -16.99
N ILE A 38 -3.07 0.57 -18.02
CA ILE A 38 -3.29 1.98 -18.36
C ILE A 38 -4.77 2.26 -18.21
N ILE A 39 -5.09 3.27 -17.40
CA ILE A 39 -6.45 3.76 -17.20
C ILE A 39 -6.55 5.13 -17.86
N GLU A 40 -7.48 5.26 -18.80
CA GLU A 40 -7.75 6.52 -19.49
C GLU A 40 -8.79 7.31 -18.70
N ARG A 41 -8.46 8.54 -18.29
CA ARG A 41 -9.43 9.47 -17.72
C ARG A 41 -10.24 10.11 -18.86
N SER A 42 -11.22 9.38 -19.36
CA SER A 42 -12.12 9.91 -20.40
C SER A 42 -13.15 10.89 -19.80
N GLN A 43 -13.61 11.86 -20.60
CA GLN A 43 -14.70 12.76 -20.18
C GLN A 43 -16.02 12.02 -19.88
N ASP A 44 -16.23 10.84 -20.49
CA ASP A 44 -17.44 10.02 -20.35
C ASP A 44 -17.32 8.91 -19.30
N GLY A 45 -16.13 8.74 -18.72
CA GLY A 45 -15.80 7.67 -17.78
C GLY A 45 -14.68 8.13 -16.86
N SER A 46 -15.05 8.73 -15.74
CA SER A 46 -14.14 9.37 -14.79
C SER A 46 -13.86 8.51 -13.56
N SER A 47 -13.97 7.20 -13.66
CA SER A 47 -13.76 6.33 -12.50
C SER A 47 -12.86 5.15 -12.82
N THR A 48 -12.06 4.79 -11.84
CA THR A 48 -11.40 3.48 -11.77
C THR A 48 -11.90 2.74 -10.54
N TYR A 49 -11.51 1.48 -10.44
CA TYR A 49 -11.84 0.63 -9.30
C TYR A 49 -10.56 0.03 -8.73
N LEU A 50 -10.54 -0.14 -7.43
CA LEU A 50 -9.71 -1.12 -6.76
C LEU A 50 -10.59 -2.36 -6.53
N LEU A 51 -10.18 -3.51 -7.04
CA LEU A 51 -10.82 -4.79 -6.73
C LEU A 51 -9.94 -5.59 -5.78
N LEU A 52 -10.51 -5.99 -4.66
CA LEU A 52 -9.87 -6.81 -3.64
C LEU A 52 -10.48 -8.22 -3.68
N GLY A 53 -9.63 -9.23 -3.69
CA GLY A 53 -9.99 -10.62 -3.47
C GLY A 53 -9.74 -10.98 -2.01
N ASN A 54 -10.67 -11.70 -1.40
CA ASN A 54 -10.49 -12.30 -0.08
C ASN A 54 -10.79 -13.80 -0.14
N THR A 55 -9.73 -14.59 -0.06
CA THR A 55 -9.78 -16.06 0.02
C THR A 55 -9.46 -16.58 1.42
N GLY A 56 -9.12 -15.67 2.34
CA GLY A 56 -8.85 -16.00 3.73
C GLY A 56 -10.07 -16.60 4.41
N SER A 57 -9.84 -17.55 5.31
CA SER A 57 -10.90 -18.11 6.16
C SER A 57 -11.29 -17.18 7.32
N THR A 58 -10.61 -16.04 7.44
CA THR A 58 -10.61 -15.17 8.60
C THR A 58 -11.31 -13.86 8.30
N GLU A 59 -12.16 -13.42 9.22
CA GLU A 59 -12.89 -12.17 9.11
C GLU A 59 -11.88 -11.01 8.99
N SER A 60 -12.05 -10.20 7.94
CA SER A 60 -11.17 -9.10 7.60
C SER A 60 -12.01 -7.87 7.28
N SER A 61 -11.57 -6.68 7.67
CA SER A 61 -12.24 -5.43 7.31
C SER A 61 -11.28 -4.44 6.66
N LEU A 62 -11.78 -3.73 5.66
CA LEU A 62 -11.08 -2.65 5.00
C LEU A 62 -11.10 -1.42 5.91
N LEU A 63 -9.94 -0.81 6.16
CA LEU A 63 -9.81 0.38 6.99
C LEU A 63 -9.56 1.64 6.16
N LYS A 64 -8.68 1.53 5.16
CA LYS A 64 -8.27 2.65 4.32
C LYS A 64 -7.85 2.17 2.93
N VAL A 65 -8.17 2.98 1.93
CA VAL A 65 -7.61 2.90 0.58
C VAL A 65 -7.07 4.27 0.23
N SER A 66 -5.81 4.29 -0.21
CA SER A 66 -5.17 5.49 -0.74
C SER A 66 -4.68 5.23 -2.17
N LEU A 67 -4.71 6.28 -2.99
CA LEU A 67 -4.05 6.32 -4.28
C LEU A 67 -2.73 7.06 -4.09
N VAL A 68 -1.63 6.49 -4.55
CA VAL A 68 -0.28 7.02 -4.34
C VAL A 68 0.41 7.20 -5.68
N HIS A 69 1.13 8.30 -5.85
CA HIS A 69 2.08 8.50 -6.96
C HIS A 69 3.37 9.14 -6.46
N ALA A 70 4.46 8.93 -7.19
CA ALA A 70 5.73 9.56 -6.88
C ALA A 70 5.80 10.98 -7.46
N GLU A 71 6.35 11.92 -6.69
CA GLU A 71 6.78 13.25 -7.12
C GLU A 71 8.23 13.51 -6.71
N ASP A 72 8.85 14.58 -7.25
CA ASP A 72 10.27 14.91 -7.03
C ASP A 72 10.65 15.06 -5.54
N GLN A 73 9.68 15.40 -4.69
CA GLN A 73 9.88 15.63 -3.26
C GLN A 73 9.44 14.45 -2.37
N GLY A 74 8.94 13.36 -2.97
CA GLY A 74 8.44 12.19 -2.27
C GLY A 74 7.12 11.67 -2.85
N ASP A 75 6.63 10.60 -2.24
CA ASP A 75 5.33 10.03 -2.60
C ASP A 75 4.20 10.95 -2.11
N ILE A 76 3.25 11.24 -2.99
CA ILE A 76 1.98 11.88 -2.65
C ILE A 76 0.93 10.80 -2.44
N GLU A 77 0.26 10.84 -1.30
CA GLU A 77 -0.82 9.92 -0.94
C GLU A 77 -2.15 10.67 -0.87
N GLU A 78 -3.10 10.29 -1.73
CA GLU A 78 -4.48 10.76 -1.71
C GLU A 78 -5.39 9.71 -1.05
N GLU A 79 -6.20 10.12 -0.08
CA GLU A 79 -7.20 9.24 0.51
C GLU A 79 -8.38 9.04 -0.46
N VAL A 80 -8.62 7.78 -0.83
CA VAL A 80 -9.73 7.39 -1.70
C VAL A 80 -10.95 6.99 -0.87
N TRP A 81 -10.72 6.25 0.21
CA TRP A 81 -11.77 5.73 1.07
C TRP A 81 -11.22 5.43 2.47
N THR A 82 -12.02 5.67 3.50
CA THR A 82 -11.78 5.25 4.89
C THR A 82 -13.07 4.74 5.51
N GLY A 83 -12.98 3.75 6.40
CA GLY A 83 -14.14 3.14 7.03
C GLY A 83 -13.82 1.85 7.78
N SER A 84 -14.81 0.96 7.87
CA SER A 84 -14.67 -0.37 8.49
C SER A 84 -15.60 -1.38 7.82
N ASP A 85 -15.44 -1.54 6.51
CA ASP A 85 -16.28 -2.42 5.71
C ASP A 85 -15.72 -3.84 5.74
N LYS A 86 -16.59 -4.83 5.95
CA LYS A 86 -16.19 -6.24 5.87
C LYS A 86 -15.69 -6.56 4.46
N LEU A 87 -14.52 -7.20 4.35
CA LEU A 87 -14.00 -7.72 3.09
C LEU A 87 -14.71 -9.02 2.75
N LEU A 88 -15.60 -8.94 1.76
CA LEU A 88 -16.24 -10.11 1.15
C LEU A 88 -15.25 -10.81 0.20
N ARG A 89 -15.66 -11.94 -0.39
CA ARG A 89 -14.85 -12.68 -1.37
C ARG A 89 -14.28 -11.80 -2.47
N VAL A 90 -15.10 -10.85 -2.93
CA VAL A 90 -14.67 -9.75 -3.80
C VAL A 90 -15.28 -8.47 -3.27
N SER A 91 -14.45 -7.46 -3.05
CA SER A 91 -14.88 -6.10 -2.69
C SER A 91 -14.34 -5.11 -3.72
N ALA A 92 -15.11 -4.06 -4.00
CA ALA A 92 -14.73 -3.02 -4.96
C ALA A 92 -14.77 -1.65 -4.29
N VAL A 93 -13.73 -0.85 -4.50
CA VAL A 93 -13.70 0.56 -4.12
C VAL A 93 -13.59 1.38 -5.38
N GLN A 94 -14.61 2.19 -5.65
CA GLN A 94 -14.59 3.12 -6.77
C GLN A 94 -13.77 4.35 -6.40
N HIS A 95 -12.93 4.81 -7.34
CA HIS A 95 -12.21 6.07 -7.23
C HIS A 95 -12.59 6.96 -8.41
N ASP A 96 -13.00 8.19 -8.11
CA ASP A 96 -13.32 9.21 -9.09
C ASP A 96 -12.04 9.94 -9.53
N LEU A 97 -11.61 9.64 -10.75
CA LEU A 97 -10.42 10.19 -11.39
C LEU A 97 -10.52 11.70 -11.67
N THR A 98 -11.71 12.32 -11.59
CA THR A 98 -11.81 13.78 -11.67
C THR A 98 -11.19 14.50 -10.47
N LYS A 99 -10.97 13.79 -9.36
CA LYS A 99 -10.36 14.33 -8.14
C LYS A 99 -8.83 14.46 -8.24
N ILE A 100 -8.21 13.77 -9.19
CA ILE A 100 -6.78 13.85 -9.45
C ILE A 100 -6.48 15.16 -10.19
N ASP A 101 -5.54 15.96 -9.67
CA ASP A 101 -5.06 17.17 -10.35
C ASP A 101 -4.54 16.78 -11.74
N SER A 102 -5.00 17.49 -12.78
CA SER A 102 -4.55 17.26 -14.16
C SER A 102 -3.06 17.50 -14.34
N LYS A 103 -2.39 18.27 -13.46
CA LYS A 103 -0.93 18.42 -13.45
C LYS A 103 -0.18 17.17 -13.02
N SER A 104 -0.84 16.29 -12.27
CA SER A 104 -0.29 15.01 -11.82
C SER A 104 -0.49 13.90 -12.86
N LEU A 105 -0.95 14.23 -14.09
CA LEU A 105 -1.19 13.29 -15.17
C LEU A 105 -0.41 13.68 -16.45
N PRO A 106 0.07 12.70 -17.24
CA PRO A 106 0.06 11.26 -16.95
C PRO A 106 1.12 10.90 -15.89
N ASN A 107 0.81 9.96 -15.01
CA ASN A 107 1.77 9.48 -14.01
C ASN A 107 1.54 8.00 -13.68
N THR A 108 2.49 7.43 -12.93
CA THR A 108 2.44 6.08 -12.39
C THR A 108 1.90 6.12 -10.97
N PHE A 109 0.82 5.37 -10.76
CA PHE A 109 0.10 5.28 -9.49
C PHE A 109 0.14 3.85 -8.94
N TRP A 110 -0.15 3.71 -7.66
CA TRP A 110 -0.49 2.44 -7.02
C TRP A 110 -1.50 2.69 -5.89
N PHE A 111 -2.33 1.71 -5.61
CA PHE A 111 -3.18 1.74 -4.42
C PHE A 111 -2.41 1.22 -3.21
N ARG A 112 -2.56 1.89 -2.07
CA ARG A 112 -2.15 1.41 -0.75
C ARG A 112 -3.40 1.10 0.06
N VAL A 113 -3.47 -0.11 0.60
CA VAL A 113 -4.66 -0.62 1.27
C VAL A 113 -4.30 -1.06 2.67
N LEU A 114 -5.06 -0.58 3.66
CA LEU A 114 -4.94 -0.96 5.05
C LEU A 114 -6.14 -1.84 5.43
N VAL A 115 -5.85 -3.01 5.98
CA VAL A 115 -6.85 -4.02 6.37
C VAL A 115 -6.65 -4.38 7.83
N ASN A 116 -7.74 -4.61 8.54
CA ASN A 116 -7.74 -5.23 9.87
C ASN A 116 -8.02 -6.73 9.74
N GLN A 117 -7.14 -7.56 10.29
CA GLN A 117 -7.33 -9.02 10.41
C GLN A 117 -7.01 -9.44 11.86
N HIS A 118 -8.00 -9.99 12.57
CA HIS A 118 -7.86 -10.39 13.98
C HIS A 118 -7.21 -9.33 14.89
N ASP A 119 -7.69 -8.09 14.79
CA ASP A 119 -7.18 -6.94 15.55
C ASP A 119 -5.72 -6.56 15.26
N VAL A 120 -5.16 -7.08 14.17
CA VAL A 120 -3.85 -6.67 13.64
C VAL A 120 -4.06 -5.98 12.30
N GLN A 121 -3.39 -4.83 12.13
CA GLN A 121 -3.39 -4.12 10.86
C GLN A 121 -2.31 -4.67 9.94
N CYS A 122 -2.69 -4.92 8.70
CA CYS A 122 -1.79 -5.32 7.64
C CYS A 122 -1.97 -4.38 6.44
N GLN A 123 -0.91 -4.21 5.65
CA GLN A 123 -0.89 -3.33 4.49
C GLN A 123 -0.56 -4.13 3.23
N LEU A 124 -1.22 -3.78 2.13
CA LEU A 124 -0.88 -4.27 0.80
C LEU A 124 -0.87 -3.11 -0.21
N ASN A 125 0.07 -3.19 -1.15
CA ASN A 125 0.17 -2.25 -2.27
C ASN A 125 -0.22 -2.95 -3.57
N SER A 126 -0.93 -2.28 -4.46
CA SER A 126 -1.18 -2.80 -5.80
C SER A 126 0.12 -2.82 -6.60
N GLY A 127 0.10 -3.53 -7.72
CA GLY A 127 1.06 -3.25 -8.80
C GLY A 127 0.97 -1.78 -9.22
N LYS A 128 2.08 -1.23 -9.70
CA LYS A 128 2.10 0.12 -10.30
C LYS A 128 1.37 0.12 -11.63
N PHE A 129 0.56 1.13 -11.90
CA PHE A 129 -0.23 1.30 -13.11
C PHE A 129 -0.20 2.76 -13.56
N LYS A 130 -0.61 3.06 -14.79
CA LYS A 130 -0.63 4.44 -15.32
C LYS A 130 -2.05 4.97 -15.38
N ILE A 131 -2.19 6.25 -15.06
CA ILE A 131 -3.41 7.02 -15.35
C ILE A 131 -3.02 8.09 -16.37
N ASN A 132 -3.74 8.11 -17.48
CA ASN A 132 -3.60 9.10 -18.54
C ASN A 132 -4.68 10.18 -18.41
N ALA A 133 -4.38 11.36 -18.96
CA ALA A 133 -5.16 12.59 -18.79
C ALA A 133 -6.53 12.57 -19.47
#